data_AF-A0A0B0NVJ6-F1
#
_entry.id   AF-A0A0B0NVJ6-F1
#
_cell.length_a   1.000
_cell.length_b   1.000
_cell.length_c   1.000
_cell.angle_alpha   90.00
_cell.angle_beta   90.00
_cell.angle_gamma   90.00
#
_symmetry.space_group_name_H-M   'P 1'
#
loop_
_entity.id
_entity.type
_entity.pdbx_description
1 polymer ?
#
loop_
_entity_poly.entity_id
_entity_poly.type
_entity_poly.pdbx_seq_one_letter_code
_entity_poly.pdbx_strand_id
1 'polypeptide(L)'
;MIEKRLGCGQVEELIEEARDELTLVGKMIEWVPWGIPDDYRCEIIENDASIPKHVPQHRPGPLPEEFYKTLEAVSKKDEPKITSGEPQIKE
;
A
#
# COMPACT_ATOMS: atom_id res chain seq x y z
N MET A 1 5.55 22.23 4.98
CA MET A 1 4.25 21.72 5.51
C MET A 1 3.62 20.66 4.60
N ILE A 2 3.87 20.63 3.28
CA ILE A 2 3.31 19.61 2.37
C ILE A 2 4.17 18.33 2.36
N GLU A 3 5.44 18.42 1.96
CA GLU A 3 6.35 17.26 1.83
C GLU A 3 6.42 16.43 3.10
N LYS A 4 6.62 17.09 4.25
CA LYS A 4 6.69 16.42 5.54
C LYS A 4 5.41 15.67 5.90
N ARG A 5 4.25 16.26 5.61
CA ARG A 5 2.94 15.70 5.98
C ARG A 5 2.49 14.61 5.01
N LEU A 6 2.84 14.74 3.73
CA LEU A 6 2.48 13.77 2.69
C LEU A 6 3.49 12.61 2.61
N GLY A 7 4.76 12.88 2.91
CA GLY A 7 5.82 11.87 3.00
C GLY A 7 6.18 11.21 1.66
N CYS A 8 5.99 11.93 0.55
CA CYS A 8 6.07 11.38 -0.80
C CYS A 8 7.03 12.20 -1.67
N GLY A 9 8.32 12.14 -1.34
CA GLY A 9 9.36 12.84 -2.10
C GLY A 9 9.33 14.37 -1.96
N GLN A 10 9.94 15.03 -2.94
CA GLN A 10 9.95 16.50 -3.06
C GLN A 10 8.69 17.01 -3.75
N VAL A 11 8.32 18.28 -3.54
CA VAL A 11 7.15 18.86 -4.23
C VAL A 11 7.27 18.86 -5.75
N GLU A 12 8.48 18.91 -6.30
CA GLU A 12 8.75 18.83 -7.73
C GLU A 12 8.38 17.45 -8.29
N GLU A 13 8.79 16.38 -7.60
CA GLU A 13 8.44 14.99 -7.93
C GLU A 13 6.92 14.80 -7.85
N LEU A 14 6.27 15.34 -6.82
CA LEU A 14 4.81 15.31 -6.70
C LEU A 14 4.07 15.97 -7.86
N ILE A 15 4.61 17.08 -8.39
CA ILE A 15 4.03 17.75 -9.56
C ILE A 15 4.22 16.90 -10.81
N GLU A 16 5.37 16.24 -10.95
CA GLU A 16 5.64 15.32 -12.06
C GLU A 16 4.69 14.10 -12.00
N GLU A 17 4.62 13.43 -10.85
CA GLU A 17 3.71 12.31 -10.62
C GLU A 17 2.25 12.69 -10.88
N ALA A 18 1.80 13.88 -10.45
CA ALA A 18 0.44 14.34 -10.70
C ALA A 18 0.15 14.61 -12.19
N ARG A 19 1.15 15.04 -12.97
CA ARG A 19 1.02 15.21 -14.44
C ARG A 19 0.98 13.87 -15.16
N ASP A 20 1.79 12.92 -14.72
CA ASP A 20 1.80 11.56 -15.24
C ASP A 20 0.47 10.86 -14.95
N GLU A 21 -0.06 11.02 -13.74
CA GLU A 21 -1.37 10.49 -13.35
C GLU A 21 -2.49 11.12 -14.18
N LEU A 22 -2.47 12.43 -14.41
CA LEU A 22 -3.45 13.08 -15.28
C LEU A 22 -3.39 12.56 -16.72
N THR A 23 -2.17 12.28 -17.21
CA THR A 23 -1.96 11.66 -18.52
C THR A 23 -2.50 10.23 -18.55
N LEU A 24 -2.29 9.46 -17.48
CA LEU A 24 -2.81 8.11 -17.35
C LEU A 24 -4.34 8.10 -17.32
N VAL A 25 -4.99 8.99 -16.57
CA VAL A 25 -6.46 9.12 -16.53
C VAL A 25 -7.03 9.32 -17.94
N GLY A 26 -6.40 10.17 -18.76
CA GLY A 26 -6.79 10.35 -20.16
C GLY A 26 -6.75 9.05 -20.96
N LYS A 27 -5.68 8.26 -20.80
CA LYS A 27 -5.53 6.93 -21.44
C LYS A 27 -6.56 5.92 -20.91
N MET A 28 -6.84 5.94 -19.62
CA MET A 28 -7.80 5.03 -18.98
C MET A 28 -9.24 5.28 -19.43
N ILE A 29 -9.60 6.54 -19.72
CA ILE A 29 -10.88 6.90 -20.33
C ILE A 29 -10.99 6.33 -21.76
N GLU A 30 -9.91 6.36 -22.53
CA GLU A 30 -9.88 5.82 -23.89
C GLU A 30 -9.91 4.29 -23.90
N TRP A 31 -9.13 3.64 -23.04
CA TRP A 31 -8.94 2.19 -23.04
C TRP A 31 -10.05 1.42 -22.33
N VAL A 32 -10.70 2.04 -21.34
CA VAL A 32 -11.81 1.45 -20.56
C VAL A 32 -11.49 0.03 -20.04
N PRO A 33 -10.38 -0.19 -19.31
CA PRO A 33 -9.92 -1.54 -18.95
C PRO A 33 -10.65 -2.15 -17.73
N TRP A 34 -11.79 -1.60 -17.33
CA TRP A 34 -12.42 -1.90 -16.04
C TRP A 34 -13.19 -3.22 -15.99
N GLY A 35 -13.45 -3.83 -17.14
CA GLY A 35 -14.19 -5.09 -17.26
C GLY A 35 -13.28 -6.31 -17.19
N ILE A 36 -13.78 -7.40 -16.62
CA ILE A 36 -13.14 -8.72 -16.65
C ILE A 36 -13.96 -9.59 -17.61
N PRO A 37 -13.37 -10.11 -18.70
CA PRO A 37 -14.03 -11.06 -19.59
C PRO A 37 -14.40 -12.38 -18.90
N ASP A 38 -15.48 -13.03 -19.36
CA ASP A 38 -15.96 -14.29 -18.79
C ASP A 38 -14.96 -15.46 -18.96
N ASP A 39 -14.13 -15.40 -20.01
CA ASP A 39 -13.09 -16.38 -20.32
C ASP A 39 -11.72 -16.01 -19.72
N TYR A 40 -11.65 -14.96 -18.91
CA TYR A 40 -10.40 -14.51 -18.30
C TYR A 40 -9.86 -15.55 -17.31
N ARG A 41 -8.59 -15.92 -17.49
CA ARG A 41 -7.86 -16.85 -16.63
C ARG A 41 -6.57 -16.22 -16.13
N CYS A 42 -6.46 -16.06 -14.81
CA CYS A 42 -5.25 -15.58 -14.13
C CYS A 42 -4.65 -16.73 -13.32
N GLU A 43 -3.41 -17.13 -13.64
CA GLU A 43 -2.64 -18.09 -12.85
C GLU A 43 -1.67 -17.33 -11.93
N ILE A 44 -1.77 -17.58 -10.63
CA ILE A 44 -0.80 -17.08 -9.65
C ILE A 44 0.27 -18.17 -9.48
N ILE A 45 1.52 -17.84 -9.80
CA ILE A 45 2.67 -18.74 -9.69
C ILE A 45 3.58 -18.22 -8.58
N GLU A 46 3.69 -18.98 -7.50
CA GLU A 46 4.51 -18.65 -6.33
C GLU A 46 5.70 -19.62 -6.24
N ASN A 47 6.88 -19.08 -5.89
CA ASN A 47 8.08 -19.85 -5.64
C ASN A 47 8.76 -19.33 -4.37
N ASP A 48 8.59 -20.06 -3.28
CA ASP A 48 9.08 -19.69 -1.95
C ASP A 48 10.55 -20.06 -1.72
N ALA A 49 11.30 -20.38 -2.78
CA ALA A 49 12.73 -20.61 -2.67
C ALA A 49 13.45 -19.39 -2.07
N SER A 50 14.27 -19.63 -1.04
CA SER A 50 15.01 -18.57 -0.38
C SER A 50 16.02 -17.91 -1.32
N ILE A 51 16.01 -16.59 -1.38
CA ILE A 51 17.02 -15.82 -2.12
C ILE A 51 18.26 -15.55 -1.26
N PRO A 52 19.48 -15.82 -1.76
CA PRO A 52 20.71 -15.53 -1.02
C PRO A 52 20.88 -14.04 -0.74
N LYS A 53 21.35 -13.69 0.47
CA LYS A 53 21.49 -12.28 0.94
C LYS A 53 22.38 -11.39 0.06
N HIS A 54 23.33 -11.97 -0.65
CA HIS A 54 24.30 -11.24 -1.47
C HIS A 54 23.78 -10.94 -2.89
N VAL A 55 22.65 -11.55 -3.27
CA VAL A 55 21.99 -11.28 -4.54
C VAL A 55 21.23 -9.96 -4.42
N PRO A 56 21.21 -9.10 -5.45
CA PRO A 56 20.43 -7.87 -5.44
C PRO A 56 18.97 -8.14 -5.08
N GLN A 57 18.52 -7.50 -4.00
CA GLN A 57 17.15 -7.55 -3.53
C GLN A 57 16.74 -6.13 -3.16
N HIS A 58 15.66 -5.63 -3.76
CA HIS A 58 15.08 -4.34 -3.35
C HIS A 58 14.66 -4.43 -1.89
N ARG A 59 15.21 -3.55 -1.07
CA ARG A 59 14.81 -3.38 0.32
C ARG A 59 13.94 -2.13 0.43
N PRO A 60 12.93 -2.15 1.30
CA PRO A 60 12.16 -0.93 1.56
C PRO A 60 13.10 0.17 2.03
N GLY A 61 12.90 1.37 1.48
CA GLY A 61 13.60 2.57 1.93
C GLY A 61 13.18 2.94 3.37
N PRO A 62 13.86 3.93 3.97
CA PRO A 62 13.46 4.45 5.27
C PRO A 62 12.04 5.02 5.19
N LEU A 63 11.14 4.49 6.02
CA LEU A 63 9.78 5.01 6.13
C LEU A 63 9.79 6.41 6.78
N PRO A 64 8.84 7.29 6.46
CA PRO A 64 8.71 8.60 7.11
C PRO A 64 8.61 8.46 8.64
N GLU A 65 9.30 9.30 9.40
CA GLU A 65 9.31 9.23 10.88
C GLU A 65 7.90 9.30 11.50
N GLU A 66 6.98 10.00 10.83
CA GLU A 66 5.59 10.15 11.27
C GLU A 66 4.86 8.78 11.32
N PHE A 67 5.27 7.83 10.48
CA PHE A 67 4.76 6.46 10.51
C PHE A 67 5.10 5.77 11.84
N TYR A 68 6.37 5.82 12.27
CA TYR A 68 6.81 5.22 13.52
C TYR A 68 6.14 5.87 14.74
N LYS A 69 6.02 7.21 14.74
CA LYS A 69 5.35 7.95 15.82
C LYS A 69 3.86 7.57 15.93
N THR A 70 3.20 7.38 14.79
CA THR A 70 1.80 6.93 14.75
C THR A 70 1.67 5.48 15.23
N LEU A 71 2.54 4.59 14.75
CA LEU A 71 2.58 3.18 15.16
C LEU A 71 2.80 3.02 16.66
N GLU A 72 3.71 3.79 17.24
CA GLU A 72 3.94 3.81 18.69
C GLU A 72 2.72 4.35 19.45
N ALA A 73 2.06 5.39 18.94
CA ALA A 73 0.87 5.97 19.58
C ALA A 73 -0.33 5.01 19.55
N VAL A 74 -0.46 4.20 18.49
CA VAL A 74 -1.46 3.13 18.39
C VAL A 74 -1.09 1.96 19.30
N SER A 75 0.16 1.50 19.26
CA SER A 75 0.63 0.37 20.09
C SER A 75 0.57 0.65 21.59
N LYS A 76 0.71 1.92 22.02
CA LYS A 76 0.57 2.33 23.42
C LYS A 76 -0.89 2.47 23.89
N LYS A 77 -1.87 2.45 22.97
CA LYS A 77 -3.30 2.61 23.30
C LYS A 77 -4.01 1.32 23.64
N ASP A 78 -3.41 0.15 23.37
CA ASP A 78 -4.02 -1.15 23.66
C ASP A 78 -3.19 -1.93 24.69
N GLU A 79 -3.40 -1.64 25.97
CA GLU A 79 -3.62 -2.74 26.92
C GLU A 79 -5.13 -3.08 26.83
N PRO A 80 -5.53 -4.18 26.17
CA PRO A 80 -6.91 -4.57 26.16
C PRO A 80 -7.26 -5.13 27.54
N LYS A 81 -8.16 -4.46 28.26
CA LYS A 81 -8.91 -5.10 29.33
C LYS A 81 -9.85 -6.11 28.68
N ILE A 82 -9.40 -7.37 28.60
CA ILE A 82 -10.18 -8.50 28.12
C ILE A 82 -11.52 -8.51 28.86
N THR A 83 -12.60 -8.14 28.17
CA THR A 83 -13.96 -8.47 28.57
C THR A 83 -14.45 -9.51 27.58
N SER A 84 -14.48 -10.76 28.05
CA SER A 84 -15.09 -11.89 27.34
C SER A 84 -16.55 -11.54 27.00
N GLY A 85 -16.86 -11.49 25.71
CA GLY A 85 -18.21 -11.29 25.19
C GLY A 85 -18.39 -12.17 23.96
N GLU A 86 -19.17 -13.22 24.13
CA GLU A 86 -19.47 -14.29 23.17
C GLU A 86 -20.09 -13.76 21.85
N PRO A 87 -19.70 -14.28 20.67
CA PRO A 87 -20.24 -13.81 19.39
C PRO A 87 -21.61 -14.45 19.13
N GLN A 88 -22.67 -13.63 19.11
CA GLN A 88 -23.98 -14.08 18.63
C GLN A 88 -23.99 -14.14 17.09
N ILE A 89 -23.98 -15.36 16.57
CA ILE A 89 -24.28 -15.66 15.17
C ILE A 89 -25.81 -15.55 15.01
N LYS A 90 -26.28 -14.72 14.07
CA LYS A 90 -27.68 -14.68 13.63
C LYS A 90 -27.79 -15.41 12.29
N GLU A 91 -28.69 -16.39 12.25
CA GLU A 91 -29.27 -17.00 11.03
C GLU A 91 -30.00 -15.96 10.16
#